data_AF-G2WYH4-F1
#
_entry.id   AF-G2WYH4-F1
#
_cell.length_a   1.000
_cell.length_b   1.000
_cell.length_c   1.000
_cell.angle_alpha   90.00
_cell.angle_beta   90.00
_cell.angle_gamma   90.00
#
_symmetry.space_group_name_H-M   'P 1'
#
loop_
_entity.id
_entity.type
_entity.pdbx_description
1 polymer ?
#
loop_
_entity_poly.entity_id
_entity_poly.type
_entity_poly.pdbx_seq_one_letter_code
_entity_poly.pdbx_strand_id
1 'polypeptide(L)'
;SLSVLPRSLLARRPRSCEDGSLYLVELFGTKPLVGQHSAEVSSTAVQVNSPLGVADPECGPASCLAISHDGTTVLTGHTKGKILQWQLTDNGHPTELTDLNASVTNLVFPPLTQAAQTTRPITVIKPSLAERQYTFTAQLEADLAPPSRFQNMLNSTGFPDDVLEKAILSFTEPPATQSGNSAEAQKQIDELKEIIEGQKALHKATLQKLADAKSSK
;
A
#
# COMPACT_ATOMS: atom_id res chain seq x y z
N SER A 1 11.21 10.83 13.78
CA SER A 1 10.50 11.61 12.76
C SER A 1 9.13 10.96 12.57
N LEU A 2 8.07 11.61 13.04
CA LEU A 2 6.69 11.09 12.94
C LEU A 2 6.26 11.16 11.48
N SER A 3 6.01 10.01 10.85
CA SER A 3 5.35 9.95 9.56
C SER A 3 3.90 10.37 9.73
N VAL A 4 3.59 11.56 9.21
CA VAL A 4 2.23 12.09 9.07
C VAL A 4 1.54 11.25 7.99
N LEU A 5 0.71 10.30 8.41
CA LEU A 5 -0.22 9.62 7.51
C LEU A 5 -1.29 10.61 7.02
N PRO A 6 -1.65 10.57 5.72
CA PRO A 6 -2.60 11.51 5.16
C PRO A 6 -4.01 11.26 5.71
N ARG A 7 -4.72 12.39 5.83
CA ARG A 7 -6.09 12.58 6.32
C ARG A 7 -7.12 11.75 5.55
N SER A 8 -8.26 11.53 6.22
CA SER A 8 -9.53 10.96 5.77
C SER A 8 -9.68 9.43 5.82
N LEU A 9 -9.67 8.86 7.02
CA LEU A 9 -10.48 7.70 7.31
C LEU A 9 -11.63 8.17 8.21
N LEU A 10 -12.85 8.20 7.69
CA LEU A 10 -14.05 8.31 8.51
C LEU A 10 -14.07 7.13 9.48
N ALA A 11 -13.64 7.34 10.72
CA ALA A 11 -13.65 6.33 11.77
C ALA A 11 -15.09 6.19 12.30
N ARG A 12 -15.93 5.55 11.48
CA ARG A 12 -17.27 5.14 11.85
C ARG A 12 -17.17 3.76 12.50
N ARG A 13 -17.60 3.65 13.76
CA ARG A 13 -17.68 2.35 14.44
C ARG A 13 -19.14 2.01 14.75
N PRO A 14 -19.70 0.95 14.15
CA PRO A 14 -20.99 0.42 14.55
C PRO A 14 -20.86 -0.34 15.88
N ARG A 15 -21.91 -0.32 16.68
CA ARG A 15 -22.04 -1.10 17.92
C ARG A 15 -23.42 -1.75 17.96
N SER A 16 -23.47 -3.03 18.29
CA SER A 16 -24.72 -3.71 18.60
C SER A 16 -24.93 -3.71 20.09
N CYS A 17 -26.17 -3.49 20.49
CA CYS A 17 -26.62 -3.67 21.86
C CYS A 17 -27.47 -4.96 21.94
N GLU A 18 -27.67 -5.47 23.16
CA GLU A 18 -28.43 -6.70 23.43
C GLU A 18 -29.91 -6.58 23.02
N ASP A 19 -30.40 -5.35 22.90
CA ASP A 19 -31.75 -5.00 22.42
C ASP A 19 -31.94 -5.18 20.90
N GLY A 20 -30.89 -5.60 20.17
CA GLY A 20 -30.92 -5.73 18.72
C GLY A 20 -30.78 -4.40 17.97
N SER A 21 -30.56 -3.29 18.68
CA SER A 21 -30.32 -1.98 18.09
C SER A 21 -28.88 -1.85 17.62
N LEU A 22 -28.70 -1.28 16.42
CA LEU A 22 -27.40 -0.87 15.92
C LEU A 22 -27.22 0.63 16.04
N TYR A 23 -26.10 1.03 16.63
CA TYR A 23 -25.71 2.42 16.78
C TYR A 23 -24.53 2.72 15.89
N LEU A 24 -24.60 3.83 15.16
CA LEU A 24 -23.48 4.35 14.38
C LEU A 24 -22.83 5.50 15.15
N VAL A 25 -21.55 5.33 15.51
CA VAL A 25 -20.77 6.39 16.17
C VAL A 25 -19.87 7.08 15.15
N GLU A 26 -20.05 8.38 14.98
CA GLU A 26 -19.14 9.24 14.22
C GLU A 26 -18.21 9.97 15.19
N LEU A 27 -16.90 9.69 15.10
CA LEU A 27 -15.89 10.22 16.01
C LEU A 27 -15.31 11.56 15.57
N PHE A 28 -15.74 12.09 14.43
CA PHE A 28 -15.25 13.35 13.87
C PHE A 28 -16.38 14.37 13.83
N GLY A 29 -16.26 15.40 14.68
CA GLY A 29 -17.11 16.59 14.66
C GLY A 29 -16.32 17.82 14.25
N THR A 30 -17.01 18.94 14.03
CA THR A 30 -16.39 20.25 13.74
C THR A 30 -15.51 20.77 14.90
N LYS A 31 -15.67 20.21 16.09
CA LYS A 31 -14.82 20.45 17.26
C LYS A 31 -13.95 19.22 17.55
N PRO A 32 -12.63 19.40 17.74
CA PRO A 32 -11.77 18.30 18.14
C PRO A 32 -12.24 17.78 19.51
N LEU A 33 -12.47 16.46 19.58
CA LEU A 33 -12.82 15.78 20.83
C LEU A 33 -11.54 15.63 21.65
N VAL A 34 -11.12 16.71 22.31
CA VAL A 34 -9.96 16.66 23.19
C VAL A 34 -10.39 16.08 24.53
N GLY A 35 -9.66 15.06 24.98
CA GLY A 35 -9.98 14.32 26.20
C GLY A 35 -10.00 15.21 27.45
N GLN A 36 -10.42 14.60 28.56
CA GLN A 36 -10.67 15.28 29.85
C GLN A 36 -9.47 16.05 30.43
N HIS A 37 -8.26 15.86 29.89
CA HIS A 37 -7.02 16.51 30.34
C HIS A 37 -6.54 17.66 29.43
N SER A 38 -7.33 18.10 28.45
CA SER A 38 -6.96 19.22 27.59
C SER A 38 -7.33 20.57 28.19
N ALA A 39 -6.46 21.57 28.00
CA ALA A 39 -6.69 22.96 28.38
C ALA A 39 -7.74 23.66 27.48
N GLU A 40 -8.05 23.10 26.31
CA GLU A 40 -9.12 23.57 25.42
C GLU A 40 -10.45 22.88 25.70
N VAL A 41 -11.57 23.58 25.41
CA VAL A 41 -12.97 23.20 25.72
C VAL A 41 -13.20 21.69 25.66
N SER A 42 -13.27 21.09 26.84
CA SER A 42 -13.42 19.64 27.04
C SER A 42 -14.70 19.16 26.37
N SER A 43 -14.57 18.46 25.23
CA SER A 43 -15.72 17.89 24.51
C SER A 43 -15.80 16.41 24.88
N THR A 44 -16.48 16.13 25.99
CA THR A 44 -16.70 14.76 26.48
C THR A 44 -18.02 14.23 25.94
N ALA A 45 -17.96 13.04 25.35
CA ALA A 45 -19.05 12.18 24.89
C ALA A 45 -19.84 12.66 23.64
N VAL A 46 -19.61 11.97 22.51
CA VAL A 46 -20.56 11.96 21.38
C VAL A 46 -21.78 11.16 21.82
N GLN A 47 -22.86 11.85 22.18
CA GLN A 47 -24.15 11.22 22.45
C GLN A 47 -24.75 10.76 21.12
N VAL A 48 -24.96 9.45 20.96
CA VAL A 48 -25.65 8.91 19.80
C VAL A 48 -27.15 8.95 20.11
N ASN A 49 -27.86 9.89 19.49
CA ASN A 49 -29.26 10.16 19.82
C ASN A 49 -30.27 9.20 19.16
N SER A 50 -29.86 8.44 18.14
CA SER A 50 -30.76 7.50 17.45
C SER A 50 -30.00 6.27 16.93
N PRO A 51 -30.58 5.06 17.05
CA PRO A 51 -30.04 3.89 16.39
C PRO A 51 -30.11 4.06 14.85
N LEU A 52 -29.16 3.45 14.14
CA LEU A 52 -29.20 3.30 12.68
C LEU A 52 -30.43 2.49 12.26
N GLY A 53 -30.77 1.49 13.07
CA GLY A 53 -31.99 0.69 12.95
C GLY A 53 -32.01 -0.41 14.01
N VAL A 54 -33.12 -1.14 14.05
CA VAL A 54 -33.37 -2.21 15.03
C VAL A 54 -33.63 -3.50 14.26
N ALA A 55 -32.93 -4.57 14.65
CA ALA A 55 -33.13 -5.90 14.08
C ALA A 55 -34.45 -6.49 14.58
N ASP A 56 -35.05 -7.39 13.81
CA ASP A 56 -36.21 -8.14 14.27
C ASP A 56 -35.85 -8.92 15.55
N PRO A 57 -36.66 -8.85 16.63
CA PRO A 57 -36.44 -9.66 17.84
C PRO A 57 -36.33 -11.16 17.55
N GLU A 58 -36.95 -11.65 16.46
CA GLU A 58 -36.83 -13.05 16.04
C GLU A 58 -35.41 -13.45 15.63
N CYS A 59 -34.52 -12.49 15.35
CA CYS A 59 -33.12 -12.71 15.03
C CYS A 59 -32.27 -13.06 16.28
N GLY A 60 -32.70 -12.61 17.47
CA GLY A 60 -31.90 -12.65 18.70
C GLY A 60 -30.77 -11.61 18.72
N PRO A 61 -30.04 -11.48 19.85
CA PRO A 61 -28.97 -10.49 19.97
C PRO A 61 -27.86 -10.73 18.95
N ALA A 62 -27.26 -9.65 18.44
CA ALA A 62 -26.12 -9.75 17.54
C ALA A 62 -24.86 -10.10 18.34
N SER A 63 -24.19 -11.16 17.93
CA SER A 63 -22.95 -11.67 18.52
C SER A 63 -21.70 -11.12 17.85
N CYS A 64 -21.79 -10.70 16.58
CA CYS A 64 -20.66 -10.16 15.84
C CYS A 64 -21.09 -9.15 14.76
N LEU A 65 -20.13 -8.32 14.32
CA LEU A 65 -20.31 -7.24 13.34
C LEU A 65 -19.11 -7.20 12.38
N ALA A 66 -19.36 -6.88 11.12
CA ALA A 66 -18.31 -6.60 10.14
C ALA A 66 -18.70 -5.43 9.24
N ILE A 67 -17.72 -4.61 8.83
CA ILE A 67 -17.94 -3.45 7.94
C ILE A 67 -17.28 -3.76 6.59
N SER A 68 -17.97 -3.44 5.50
CA SER A 68 -17.42 -3.53 4.16
C SER A 68 -16.24 -2.57 3.97
N HIS A 69 -15.34 -2.90 3.04
CA HIS A 69 -14.15 -2.09 2.76
C HIS A 69 -14.47 -0.68 2.24
N ASP A 70 -15.62 -0.52 1.57
CA ASP A 70 -16.12 0.77 1.08
C ASP A 70 -16.87 1.58 2.15
N GLY A 71 -17.09 1.00 3.35
CA GLY A 71 -17.79 1.66 4.45
C GLY A 71 -19.28 1.90 4.21
N THR A 72 -19.87 1.32 3.17
CA THR A 72 -21.29 1.55 2.83
C THR A 72 -22.23 0.55 3.49
N THR A 73 -21.70 -0.61 3.88
CA THR A 73 -22.47 -1.76 4.33
C THR A 73 -21.92 -2.31 5.65
N VAL A 74 -22.81 -2.71 6.55
CA VAL A 74 -22.49 -3.44 7.78
C VAL A 74 -23.20 -4.78 7.77
N LEU A 75 -22.49 -5.84 8.15
CA LEU A 75 -23.07 -7.16 8.37
C LEU A 75 -23.15 -7.44 9.86
N THR A 76 -24.26 -8.02 10.29
CA THR A 76 -24.46 -8.44 11.69
C THR A 76 -24.82 -9.90 11.75
N GLY A 77 -24.12 -10.64 12.62
CA GLY A 77 -24.36 -12.05 12.86
C GLY A 77 -25.06 -12.21 14.19
N HIS A 78 -26.12 -13.02 14.21
CA HIS A 78 -26.99 -13.19 15.37
C HIS A 78 -26.91 -14.58 15.99
N THR A 79 -27.34 -14.68 17.25
CA THR A 79 -27.31 -15.92 18.03
C THR A 79 -28.21 -17.02 17.48
N LYS A 80 -29.29 -16.68 16.75
CA LYS A 80 -30.15 -17.65 16.06
C LYS A 80 -29.66 -18.03 14.64
N GLY A 81 -28.50 -17.53 14.22
CA GLY A 81 -27.87 -17.92 12.95
C GLY A 81 -28.20 -17.04 11.75
N LYS A 82 -29.11 -16.09 11.90
CA LYS A 82 -29.39 -15.08 10.89
C LYS A 82 -28.23 -14.11 10.70
N ILE A 83 -27.99 -13.74 9.45
CA ILE A 83 -27.05 -12.69 9.04
C ILE A 83 -27.83 -11.58 8.36
N LEU A 84 -27.71 -10.37 8.90
CA LEU A 84 -28.38 -9.19 8.39
C LEU A 84 -27.38 -8.23 7.74
N GLN A 85 -27.80 -7.62 6.64
CA GLN A 85 -27.07 -6.59 5.91
C GLN A 85 -27.74 -5.23 6.13
N TRP A 86 -26.92 -4.26 6.50
CA TRP A 86 -27.32 -2.89 6.82
C TRP A 86 -26.65 -1.95 5.85
N GLN A 87 -27.45 -1.19 5.12
CA GLN A 87 -26.94 -0.15 4.25
C GLN A 87 -26.85 1.15 5.05
N LEU A 88 -25.66 1.76 5.17
CA LEU A 88 -25.50 3.02 5.91
C LEU A 88 -26.18 4.22 5.24
N THR A 89 -26.57 4.09 3.98
CA THR A 89 -27.31 5.11 3.24
C THR A 89 -28.83 4.98 3.42
N ASP A 90 -29.32 3.84 3.91
CA ASP A 90 -30.75 3.56 4.06
C ASP A 90 -31.11 3.43 5.55
N ASN A 91 -31.79 4.43 6.09
CA ASN A 91 -32.10 4.57 7.51
C ASN A 91 -33.40 3.85 7.89
N GLY A 92 -33.47 2.53 7.77
CA GLY A 92 -34.73 1.87 8.08
C GLY A 92 -34.63 0.43 8.48
N HIS A 93 -34.19 -0.43 7.57
CA HIS A 93 -34.40 -1.87 7.75
C HIS A 93 -33.22 -2.69 7.23
N PRO A 94 -32.73 -3.65 8.03
CA PRO A 94 -31.77 -4.62 7.54
C PRO A 94 -32.41 -5.52 6.48
N THR A 95 -31.60 -5.92 5.50
CA THR A 95 -31.95 -7.01 4.59
C THR A 95 -31.38 -8.32 5.15
N GLU A 96 -32.21 -9.36 5.27
CA GLU A 96 -31.73 -10.69 5.62
C GLU A 96 -30.92 -11.28 4.46
N LEU A 97 -29.65 -11.60 4.71
CA LEU A 97 -28.75 -12.16 3.70
C LEU A 97 -28.83 -13.69 3.69
N THR A 98 -28.87 -14.30 4.87
CA THR A 98 -28.96 -15.76 5.03
C THR A 98 -29.38 -16.15 6.45
N ASP A 99 -29.83 -17.39 6.59
CA ASP A 99 -30.20 -18.03 7.85
C ASP A 99 -29.40 -19.33 8.02
N LEU A 100 -28.58 -19.39 9.06
CA LEU A 100 -27.73 -20.54 9.37
C LEU A 100 -28.34 -21.36 10.51
N ASN A 101 -28.12 -22.67 10.51
CA ASN A 101 -28.62 -23.56 11.57
C ASN A 101 -27.89 -23.43 12.91
N ALA A 102 -27.01 -22.43 13.06
CA ALA A 102 -26.18 -22.24 14.24
C ALA A 102 -25.81 -20.76 14.43
N SER A 103 -25.51 -20.40 15.69
CA SER A 103 -25.10 -19.05 16.09
C SER A 103 -23.89 -18.53 15.31
N VAL A 104 -23.98 -17.29 14.82
CA VAL A 104 -22.91 -16.64 14.06
C VAL A 104 -21.93 -15.99 15.02
N THR A 105 -20.73 -16.54 15.17
CA THR A 105 -19.75 -16.04 16.14
C THR A 105 -18.81 -14.98 15.59
N ASN A 106 -18.51 -15.02 14.29
CA ASN A 106 -17.57 -14.12 13.64
C ASN A 106 -17.98 -13.86 12.19
N LEU A 107 -17.73 -12.64 11.74
CA LEU A 107 -17.88 -12.21 10.36
C LEU A 107 -16.63 -11.44 9.95
N VAL A 108 -16.12 -11.69 8.75
CA VAL A 108 -14.96 -10.99 8.21
C VAL A 108 -15.13 -10.79 6.72
N PHE A 109 -14.90 -9.56 6.24
CA PHE A 109 -14.78 -9.32 4.83
C PHE A 109 -13.40 -9.80 4.35
N PRO A 110 -13.33 -10.59 3.27
CA PRO A 110 -12.05 -11.02 2.73
C PRO A 110 -11.21 -9.80 2.35
N PRO A 111 -9.88 -9.81 2.56
CA PRO A 111 -9.04 -8.68 2.19
C PRO A 111 -9.10 -8.45 0.67
N LEU A 112 -9.19 -7.19 0.24
CA LEU A 112 -9.26 -6.82 -1.19
C LEU A 112 -8.03 -7.25 -1.98
N THR A 113 -6.88 -7.29 -1.31
CA THR A 113 -5.61 -7.76 -1.86
C THR A 113 -5.19 -9.01 -1.11
N GLN A 114 -4.89 -10.09 -1.83
CA GLN A 114 -4.21 -11.22 -1.24
C GLN A 114 -2.82 -10.75 -0.80
N ALA A 115 -2.56 -10.76 0.51
CA ALA A 115 -1.20 -10.61 1.01
C ALA A 115 -0.37 -11.74 0.38
N ALA A 116 0.78 -11.40 -0.20
CA ALA A 116 1.72 -12.39 -0.70
C ALA A 116 2.05 -13.35 0.46
N GLN A 117 1.57 -14.59 0.37
CA GLN A 117 1.85 -15.60 1.38
C GLN A 117 3.33 -15.91 1.28
N THR A 118 4.11 -15.46 2.26
CA THR A 118 5.55 -15.70 2.32
C THR A 118 5.89 -17.15 2.66
N THR A 119 4.90 -17.90 3.14
CA THR A 119 5.05 -19.31 3.51
C THR A 119 3.89 -20.12 2.95
N ARG A 120 4.22 -21.31 2.44
CA ARG A 120 3.24 -22.31 1.99
C ARG A 120 3.37 -23.56 2.85
N PRO A 121 2.31 -24.03 3.54
CA PRO A 121 2.36 -25.31 4.25
C PRO A 121 2.49 -26.44 3.22
N ILE A 122 3.50 -27.29 3.38
CA ILE A 122 3.73 -28.43 2.46
C ILE A 122 2.95 -29.65 2.95
N THR A 123 3.11 -29.99 4.22
CA THR A 123 2.49 -31.17 4.83
C THR A 123 2.08 -30.87 6.26
N VAL A 124 0.82 -31.16 6.57
CA VAL A 124 0.29 -31.10 7.95
C VAL A 124 -0.01 -32.53 8.39
N ILE A 125 0.80 -33.06 9.31
CA ILE A 125 0.58 -34.39 9.88
C ILE A 125 -0.03 -34.23 11.27
N LYS A 126 -1.28 -34.70 11.43
CA LYS A 126 -1.94 -34.74 12.74
C LYS A 126 -1.63 -36.09 13.40
N PRO A 127 -0.92 -36.13 14.54
CA PRO A 127 -0.54 -37.39 15.15
C PRO A 127 -1.74 -38.10 15.79
N SER A 128 -1.61 -39.42 15.93
CA SER A 128 -2.55 -40.25 16.67
C SER A 128 -2.36 -40.06 18.19
N LEU A 129 -3.40 -40.30 18.99
CA LEU A 129 -3.42 -40.03 20.44
C LEU A 129 -2.26 -40.68 21.24
N ALA A 130 -1.59 -41.69 20.69
CA ALA A 130 -0.43 -42.34 21.30
C ALA A 130 0.89 -41.55 21.10
N GLU A 131 1.02 -40.83 20.00
CA GLU A 131 2.23 -40.14 19.60
C GLU A 131 2.06 -38.64 19.87
N ARG A 132 2.59 -38.15 21.00
CA ARG A 132 2.49 -36.72 21.38
C ARG A 132 3.39 -35.79 20.54
N GLN A 133 3.74 -36.16 19.32
CA GLN A 133 4.65 -35.40 18.46
C GLN A 133 3.93 -34.81 17.26
N TYR A 134 3.88 -33.48 17.21
CA TYR A 134 3.35 -32.73 16.08
C TYR A 134 4.52 -32.32 15.17
N THR A 135 4.51 -32.77 13.92
CA THR A 135 5.49 -32.35 12.91
C THR A 135 4.82 -31.38 11.94
N PHE A 136 5.33 -30.16 11.87
CA PHE A 136 4.89 -29.13 10.93
C PHE A 136 6.02 -28.82 9.93
N THR A 137 5.73 -28.93 8.64
CA THR A 137 6.69 -28.62 7.56
C THR A 137 6.12 -27.53 6.66
N ALA A 138 6.79 -26.39 6.58
CA ALA A 138 6.45 -25.27 5.71
C ALA A 138 7.60 -24.89 4.80
N GLN A 139 7.29 -24.44 3.59
CA GLN A 139 8.23 -23.84 2.65
C GLN A 139 8.17 -22.33 2.77
N LEU A 140 9.34 -21.68 2.87
CA LEU A 140 9.44 -20.23 2.70
C LEU A 140 9.52 -19.93 1.19
N GLU A 141 8.59 -19.13 0.70
CA GLU A 141 8.50 -18.72 -0.71
C GLU A 141 8.93 -17.25 -0.89
N ALA A 142 9.26 -16.57 0.20
CA ALA A 142 9.83 -15.22 0.18
C ALA A 142 11.35 -15.24 -0.04
N ASP A 143 11.82 -14.33 -0.89
CA ASP A 143 13.24 -14.00 -0.99
C ASP A 143 13.70 -13.33 0.31
N LEU A 144 14.66 -13.95 1.00
CA LEU A 144 15.28 -13.44 2.23
C LEU A 144 16.33 -12.36 1.94
N ALA A 145 16.66 -12.12 0.67
CA ALA A 145 17.55 -11.03 0.30
C ALA A 145 16.93 -9.68 0.70
N PRO A 146 17.76 -8.70 1.13
CA PRO A 146 17.28 -7.35 1.33
C PRO A 146 16.57 -6.87 0.05
N PRO A 147 15.39 -6.22 0.17
CA PRO A 147 14.60 -5.86 -0.99
C PRO A 147 15.42 -4.99 -1.93
N SER A 148 15.39 -5.34 -3.22
CA SER A 148 16.13 -4.58 -4.22
C SER A 148 15.66 -3.12 -4.26
N ARG A 149 16.53 -2.21 -4.70
CA ARG A 149 16.20 -0.79 -4.91
C ARG A 149 14.92 -0.62 -5.75
N PHE A 150 14.70 -1.51 -6.71
CA PHE A 150 13.49 -1.53 -7.54
C PHE A 150 12.25 -1.99 -6.75
N GLN A 151 12.37 -3.05 -5.94
CA GLN A 151 11.31 -3.54 -5.07
C GLN A 151 10.84 -2.45 -4.08
N ASN A 152 11.78 -1.72 -3.47
CA ASN A 152 11.47 -0.61 -2.57
C ASN A 152 10.76 0.54 -3.29
N MET A 153 11.08 0.76 -4.58
CA MET A 153 10.44 1.77 -5.40
C MET A 153 8.99 1.39 -5.78
N LEU A 154 8.72 0.10 -5.99
CA LEU A 154 7.36 -0.40 -6.23
C LEU A 154 6.47 -0.34 -4.98
N ASN A 155 7.06 -0.56 -3.81
CA ASN A 155 6.33 -0.64 -2.54
C ASN A 155 6.16 0.71 -1.85
N SER A 156 6.84 1.76 -2.30
CA SER A 156 6.68 3.12 -1.77
C SER A 156 5.59 3.87 -2.52
N THR A 157 4.86 4.73 -1.82
CA THR A 157 3.89 5.62 -2.45
C THR A 157 4.63 6.85 -3.00
N GLY A 158 4.66 6.97 -4.33
CA GLY A 158 5.38 8.06 -5.00
C GLY A 158 6.88 7.78 -5.17
N PHE A 159 7.69 8.84 -5.16
CA PHE A 159 9.16 8.73 -5.28
C PHE A 159 9.79 8.75 -3.88
N PRO A 160 10.53 7.70 -3.48
CA PRO A 160 11.22 7.69 -2.19
C PRO A 160 12.34 8.74 -2.18
N ASP A 161 12.51 9.40 -1.04
CA ASP A 161 13.43 10.54 -0.84
C ASP A 161 14.88 10.17 -1.21
N ASP A 162 15.35 9.00 -0.76
CA ASP A 162 16.68 8.44 -1.10
C ASP A 162 16.95 8.34 -2.60
N VAL A 163 15.91 8.08 -3.42
CA VAL A 163 16.05 7.97 -4.89
C VAL A 163 16.05 9.35 -5.52
N LEU A 164 15.25 10.28 -5.00
CA LEU A 164 15.23 11.67 -5.44
C LEU A 164 16.56 12.36 -5.13
N GLU A 165 17.07 12.23 -3.92
CA GLU A 165 18.37 12.80 -3.52
C GLU A 165 19.50 12.25 -4.40
N LYS A 166 19.55 10.93 -4.63
CA LYS A 166 20.54 10.33 -5.54
C LYS A 166 20.40 10.82 -6.98
N ALA A 167 19.17 10.99 -7.47
CA ALA A 167 18.95 11.53 -8.81
C ALA A 167 19.42 12.98 -8.90
N ILE A 168 19.07 13.82 -7.92
CA ILE A 168 19.52 15.22 -7.84
C ILE A 168 21.05 15.27 -7.81
N LEU A 169 21.69 14.48 -6.94
CA LEU A 169 23.15 14.39 -6.86
C LEU A 169 23.78 13.95 -8.19
N SER A 170 23.17 13.01 -8.92
CA SER A 170 23.67 12.58 -10.22
C SER A 170 23.55 13.65 -11.32
N PHE A 171 22.64 14.62 -11.17
CA PHE A 171 22.52 15.76 -12.09
C PHE A 171 23.47 16.91 -11.72
N THR A 172 23.88 17.03 -10.46
CA THR A 172 24.86 18.03 -10.00
C THR A 172 26.31 17.52 -10.05
N GLU A 173 26.55 16.22 -10.16
CA GLU A 173 27.89 15.68 -10.37
C GLU A 173 28.40 16.04 -11.79
N PRO A 174 29.62 16.62 -11.91
CA PRO A 174 30.29 16.67 -13.21
C PRO A 174 30.50 15.24 -13.72
N PRO A 175 30.55 15.00 -15.04
CA PRO A 175 30.72 13.66 -15.59
C PRO A 175 31.93 12.98 -14.93
N ALA A 176 31.68 11.86 -14.24
CA ALA A 176 32.68 11.17 -13.45
C ALA A 176 33.91 10.84 -14.30
N THR A 177 35.01 11.57 -14.10
CA THR A 177 36.35 11.13 -14.49
C THR A 177 36.68 9.89 -13.67
N GLN A 178 36.57 8.71 -14.30
CA GLN A 178 36.92 7.42 -13.71
C GLN A 178 38.39 7.45 -13.23
N SER A 179 38.58 7.63 -11.93
CA SER A 179 39.82 7.98 -11.22
C SER A 179 40.98 6.96 -11.25
N GLY A 180 41.06 6.08 -12.24
CA GLY A 180 42.22 5.18 -12.43
C GLY A 180 42.72 5.19 -13.88
N ASN A 181 41.79 5.05 -14.83
CA ASN A 181 42.11 4.99 -16.26
C ASN A 181 41.80 6.29 -17.00
N SER A 182 41.17 7.28 -16.34
CA SER A 182 40.69 8.49 -17.00
C SER A 182 41.82 9.40 -17.49
N ALA A 183 42.99 9.44 -16.86
CA ALA A 183 44.08 10.31 -17.31
C ALA A 183 44.72 9.79 -18.62
N GLU A 184 44.94 8.48 -18.70
CA GLU A 184 45.46 7.81 -19.91
C GLU A 184 44.42 7.82 -21.03
N ALA A 185 43.15 7.52 -20.70
CA ALA A 185 42.05 7.60 -21.67
C ALA A 185 41.84 9.02 -22.19
N GLN A 186 41.98 10.04 -21.33
CA GLN A 186 41.84 11.44 -21.75
C GLN A 186 42.99 11.85 -22.69
N LYS A 187 44.21 11.41 -22.41
CA LYS A 187 45.37 11.63 -23.29
C LYS A 187 45.17 10.97 -24.67
N GLN A 188 44.66 9.74 -24.69
CA GLN A 188 44.33 9.04 -25.94
C GLN A 188 43.23 9.75 -26.73
N ILE A 189 42.21 10.30 -26.05
CA ILE A 189 41.14 11.08 -26.68
C ILE A 189 41.70 12.34 -27.32
N ASP A 190 42.64 13.02 -26.68
CA ASP A 190 43.22 14.26 -27.20
C ASP A 190 44.18 13.99 -28.38
N GLU A 191 44.96 12.90 -28.32
CA GLU A 191 45.76 12.42 -29.47
C GLU A 191 44.87 12.05 -30.67
N LEU A 192 43.74 11.38 -30.44
CA LEU A 192 42.78 11.03 -31.49
C LEU A 192 42.14 12.26 -32.13
N LYS A 193 41.87 13.33 -31.36
CA LYS A 193 41.34 14.59 -31.90
C LYS A 193 42.34 15.27 -32.83
N GLU A 194 43.62 15.30 -32.47
CA GLU A 194 44.67 15.91 -33.29
C GLU A 194 44.81 15.18 -34.63
N ILE A 195 44.74 13.84 -34.63
CA ILE A 195 44.75 13.03 -35.86
C ILE A 195 43.55 13.36 -36.75
N ILE A 196 42.35 13.46 -36.16
CA ILE A 196 41.12 13.77 -36.90
C ILE A 196 41.20 15.17 -37.52
N GLU A 197 41.73 16.15 -36.78
CA GLU A 197 41.89 17.51 -37.29
C GLU A 197 42.93 17.57 -38.43
N GLY A 198 44.04 16.86 -38.30
CA GLY A 198 45.04 16.70 -39.36
C GLY A 198 44.46 16.07 -40.63
N GLN A 199 43.68 14.99 -40.49
CA GLN A 199 43.00 14.36 -41.64
C GLN A 199 41.96 15.27 -42.28
N LYS A 200 41.21 16.03 -41.48
CA LYS A 200 40.21 16.99 -41.97
C LYS A 200 40.88 18.12 -42.76
N ALA A 201 42.01 18.64 -42.29
CA ALA A 201 42.80 19.64 -42.99
C ALA A 201 43.35 19.11 -44.33
N LEU A 202 43.88 17.88 -44.32
CA LEU A 202 44.40 17.22 -45.53
C LEU A 202 43.31 16.95 -46.57
N HIS A 203 42.14 16.48 -46.11
CA HIS A 203 40.99 16.27 -46.98
C HIS A 203 40.49 17.58 -47.60
N LYS A 204 40.41 18.65 -46.80
CA LYS A 204 40.06 19.99 -47.29
C LYS A 204 41.04 20.51 -48.34
N ALA A 205 42.35 20.37 -48.10
CA ALA A 205 43.37 20.78 -49.05
C ALA A 205 43.31 19.98 -50.38
N THR A 206 42.99 18.69 -50.30
CA THR A 206 42.85 17.81 -51.47
C THR A 206 41.63 18.18 -52.31
N LEU A 207 40.48 18.43 -51.66
CA LEU A 207 39.27 18.92 -52.34
C LEU A 207 39.50 20.28 -53.01
N GLN A 208 40.25 21.17 -52.36
CA GLN A 208 40.55 22.48 -52.93
C GLN A 208 41.44 22.37 -54.18
N LYS A 209 42.49 21.53 -54.15
CA LYS A 209 43.31 21.24 -55.34
C LYS A 209 42.51 20.62 -56.48
N LEU A 210 41.57 19.72 -56.18
CA LEU A 210 40.67 19.13 -57.18
C LEU A 210 39.70 20.17 -57.77
N ALA A 211 39.20 21.10 -56.95
CA ALA A 211 38.36 22.20 -57.43
C ALA A 211 39.13 23.15 -58.35
N ASP A 212 40.36 23.53 -57.96
CA ASP A 212 41.23 24.40 -58.76
C ASP A 212 41.58 23.74 -60.11
N ALA A 213 41.94 22.44 -60.10
CA ALA A 213 42.23 21.66 -61.30
C ALA A 213 41.02 21.46 -62.22
N LYS A 214 39.79 21.48 -61.68
CA LYS A 214 38.54 21.39 -62.45
C LYS A 214 38.12 22.75 -63.03
N SER A 215 38.52 23.86 -62.43
CA SER A 215 38.27 25.21 -62.97
C SER A 215 39.28 25.65 -64.03
N SER A 216 40.45 25.00 -64.09
CA SER A 216 41.52 25.26 -65.06
C SER A 216 41.39 24.46 -66.37
N LYS A 217 40.21 23.91 -66.65
CA LYS A 217 39.92 23.07 -67.82
C LYS A 217 38.65 23.56 -68.52
#